data_AF-A0A329XKG7-F1
#
_entry.id   AF-A0A329XKG7-F1
#
_cell.length_a   1.000
_cell.length_b   1.000
_cell.length_c   1.000
_cell.angle_alpha   90.00
_cell.angle_beta   90.00
_cell.angle_gamma   90.00
#
_symmetry.space_group_name_H-M   'P 1'
#
loop_
_entity.id
_entity.type
_entity.pdbx_description
1 polymer ?
#
loop_
_entity_poly.entity_id
_entity_poly.type
_entity_poly.pdbx_seq_one_letter_code
_entity_poly.pdbx_strand_id
1 'polypeptide(L)' 'MELRKTNDGRMALLAYTALDRLADCMGPHQPWVLYPTERLGDLEVVEHYDVIYLDLPVPKELWRTAVNTDRRSAR' A
#
# COMPACT_ATOMS: atom_id res chain seq x y z
N MET A 1 -0.47 -1.24 3.95
CA MET A 1 0.39 -0.24 3.29
C MET A 1 0.96 -0.85 2.02
N GLU A 2 1.18 -0.05 0.98
CA GLU A 2 1.71 -0.46 -0.32
C GLU A 2 2.72 0.56 -0.81
N LEU A 3 3.86 0.13 -1.36
CA LEU A 3 4.84 1.02 -2.01
C LEU A 3 4.63 1.00 -3.52
N ARG A 4 4.62 2.18 -4.15
CA ARG A 4 4.48 2.31 -5.60
C ARG A 4 5.39 3.39 -6.16
N LYS A 5 5.98 3.11 -7.31
CA LYS A 5 6.69 4.14 -8.08
C LYS A 5 5.67 5.05 -8.77
N THR A 6 5.80 6.35 -8.58
CA THR A 6 4.99 7.39 -9.22
C THR A 6 5.51 7.71 -10.61
N ASN A 7 4.71 8.43 -11.41
CA ASN A 7 5.08 8.82 -12.77
C ASN A 7 6.28 9.77 -12.82
N ASP A 8 6.52 10.53 -11.76
CA ASP A 8 7.69 11.41 -11.60
C ASP A 8 8.93 10.67 -11.04
N GLY A 9 8.84 9.35 -10.87
CA GLY A 9 9.95 8.49 -10.50
C GLY A 9 10.18 8.30 -9.01
N ARG A 10 9.44 9.01 -8.16
CA ARG A 10 9.48 8.88 -6.70
C ARG A 10 8.87 7.55 -6.21
N MET A 11 9.27 7.12 -5.03
CA MET A 11 8.65 6.01 -4.32
C MET A 11 7.61 6.54 -3.34
N ALA A 12 6.36 6.12 -3.52
CA ALA A 12 5.23 6.54 -2.70
C ALA A 12 4.78 5.42 -1.76
N LEU A 13 4.64 5.75 -0.48
CA LEU A 13 3.96 4.93 0.51
C LEU A 13 2.47 5.27 0.53
N LEU A 14 1.63 4.34 0.08
CA LEU A 14 0.19 4.45 0.20
C LEU A 14 -0.23 3.85 1.56
N ALA A 15 -0.69 4.74 2.44
CA ALA A 15 -1.21 4.38 3.76
C ALA A 15 -2.68 4.77 3.87
N TYR A 16 -3.43 4.00 4.64
CA TYR A 16 -4.87 4.20 4.83
C TYR A 16 -5.15 4.33 6.31
N THR A 17 -5.94 5.32 6.67
CA THR A 17 -6.23 5.67 8.05
C THR A 17 -7.24 4.72 8.70
N ALA A 18 -7.99 3.99 7.87
CA ALA A 18 -8.97 3.02 8.30
C ALA A 18 -9.08 1.84 7.31
N LEU A 19 -9.55 0.69 7.80
CA LEU A 19 -9.63 -0.54 7.02
C LEU A 19 -10.72 -0.50 5.94
N ASP A 20 -11.86 0.12 6.24
CA ASP A 20 -12.95 0.36 5.28
C ASP A 20 -12.47 1.27 4.13
N ARG A 21 -11.76 2.35 4.46
CA ARG A 21 -11.13 3.23 3.44
C ARG A 21 -10.14 2.48 2.56
N LEU A 22 -9.34 1.57 3.13
CA LEU A 22 -8.46 0.71 2.34
C LEU A 22 -9.26 -0.14 1.35
N ALA A 23 -10.36 -0.75 1.79
CA ALA A 23 -11.20 -1.57 0.92
C ALA A 23 -11.88 -0.73 -0.18
N ASP A 24 -12.34 0.47 0.13
CA ASP A 24 -12.97 1.39 -0.83
C ASP A 24 -11.97 1.94 -1.86
N CYS A 25 -10.71 2.18 -1.44
CA CYS A 25 -9.70 2.80 -2.29
C CYS A 25 -8.82 1.81 -3.05
N MET A 26 -8.56 0.60 -2.53
CA MET A 26 -7.65 -0.39 -3.13
C MET A 26 -8.31 -1.77 -3.35
N GLY A 27 -9.60 -1.87 -3.04
CA GLY A 27 -10.37 -3.10 -3.16
C GLY A 27 -10.25 -4.02 -1.93
N PRO A 28 -11.19 -4.96 -1.78
CA PRO A 28 -11.31 -5.79 -0.57
C PRO A 28 -10.25 -6.88 -0.44
N HIS A 29 -9.50 -7.17 -1.51
CA HIS A 29 -8.48 -8.23 -1.53
C HIS A 29 -7.07 -7.72 -1.30
N GLN A 30 -6.90 -6.42 -1.04
CA GLN A 30 -5.58 -5.86 -0.78
C GLN A 30 -5.05 -6.36 0.58
N PRO A 31 -3.88 -7.01 0.62
CA PRO A 31 -3.18 -7.32 1.86
C PRO A 31 -2.81 -6.04 2.61
N TRP A 32 -2.98 -6.06 3.91
CA TRP A 32 -2.74 -4.90 4.77
C TRP A 32 -2.15 -5.31 6.11
N VAL A 33 -1.60 -4.31 6.79
CA VAL A 33 -1.09 -4.41 8.16
C VAL A 33 -1.44 -3.11 8.87
N LEU A 34 -1.84 -3.21 10.14
CA LEU A 34 -1.98 -2.05 11.01
C LEU A 34 -0.59 -1.65 11.49
N TYR A 35 -0.26 -0.36 11.39
CA TYR A 35 1.06 0.12 11.75
C TYR A 35 0.98 1.49 12.42
N PRO A 36 1.68 1.71 13.55
CA PRO A 36 1.67 3.01 14.22
C PRO A 36 2.35 4.09 13.37
N THR A 37 1.73 5.25 13.25
CA THR A 37 2.26 6.38 12.47
C THR A 37 3.59 6.87 13.04
N GLU A 38 3.77 6.82 14.36
CA GLU A 38 4.98 7.25 15.06
C GLU A 38 6.20 6.38 14.70
N ARG A 39 5.95 5.18 14.17
CA ARG A 39 6.98 4.20 13.80
C ARG A 39 7.28 4.19 12.30
N LEU A 40 6.68 5.07 11.50
CA LEU A 40 6.93 5.12 10.05
C LEU A 40 8.41 5.35 9.69
N GLY A 41 9.19 5.93 10.61
CA GLY A 41 10.64 6.03 10.46
C GLY A 41 11.36 4.67 10.45
N ASP A 42 10.82 3.65 11.12
CA ASP A 42 11.37 2.29 11.07
C ASP A 42 11.21 1.69 9.66
N LEU A 43 10.11 2.03 8.96
CA LEU A 43 9.83 1.57 7.61
C LEU A 43 10.82 2.17 6.60
N GLU A 44 11.14 3.46 6.78
CA GLU A 44 12.10 4.21 5.96
C GLU A 44 13.51 3.61 6.01
N VAL A 45 13.89 3.00 7.15
CA VAL A 45 15.17 2.28 7.30
C VAL A 45 15.20 0.99 6.47
N VAL A 46 14.04 0.34 6.28
CA VAL A 46 13.92 -0.92 5.52
C VAL A 46 13.78 -0.64 4.03
N GLU A 47 12.89 0.28 3.66
CA GLU A 47 12.68 0.69 2.28
C GLU A 47 12.31 2.17 2.20
N HIS A 48 13.14 2.92 1.49
CA HIS A 48 13.03 4.37 1.33
C HIS A 48 11.77 4.76 0.56
N TYR A 49 11.06 5.77 1.05
CA TYR A 49 9.97 6.43 0.34
C TYR A 49 10.12 7.95 0.36
N ASP A 50 9.81 8.59 -0.78
CA ASP A 50 9.92 10.05 -0.93
C ASP A 50 8.64 10.77 -0.48
N VAL A 51 7.50 10.07 -0.51
CA VAL A 51 6.19 10.67 -0.27
C VAL A 51 5.22 9.67 0.34
N ILE A 52 4.38 10.14 1.27
CA ILE A 52 3.26 9.38 1.81
C ILE A 52 1.97 9.94 1.23
N TYR A 53 1.16 9.09 0.64
CA TYR A 53 -0.22 9.41 0.28
C TYR A 53 -1.18 8.72 1.25
N LEU A 54 -2.04 9.52 1.87
CA LEU A 54 -3.07 9.02 2.77
C LEU A 54 -4.41 8.91 2.05
N ASP A 55 -5.06 7.76 2.20
CA ASP A 55 -6.41 7.48 1.69
C ASP A 55 -6.58 7.79 0.19
N LEU A 56 -5.52 7.57 -0.59
CA LEU A 56 -5.53 7.84 -2.03
C LEU A 56 -6.36 6.77 -2.75
N PRO A 57 -7.43 7.13 -3.48
CA PRO A 57 -8.16 6.19 -4.31
C PRO A 57 -7.28 5.70 -5.48
N VAL A 58 -7.16 4.39 -5.61
CA VAL A 58 -6.44 3.75 -6.70
C VAL A 58 -7.45 3.35 -7.79
N PRO A 59 -7.16 3.59 -9.09
CA PRO A 59 -8.00 3.13 -10.18
C PRO A 59 -8.32 1.63 -10.08
N LYS A 60 -9.57 1.26 -10.37
CA LYS A 60 -10.08 -0.12 -10.18
C LYS A 60 -9.33 -1.15 -11.01
N GLU A 61 -8.77 -0.74 -12.14
CA GLU A 61 -7.97 -1.56 -13.04
C GLU A 61 -6.68 -2.05 -12.37
N LEU A 62 -6.24 -1.37 -11.31
CA LEU A 62 -5.03 -1.68 -10.55
C LEU A 62 -5.34 -2.40 -9.23
N TRP A 63 -6.62 -2.66 -8.93
CA TRP A 63 -7.01 -3.40 -7.73
C TRP A 63 -6.55 -4.84 -7.83
N ARG A 64 -6.13 -5.40 -6.69
CA ARG A 64 -5.79 -6.82 -6.64
C ARG A 64 -7.06 -7.65 -6.73
N THR A 65 -7.04 -8.69 -7.56
CA THR A 65 -8.10 -9.69 -7.64
C THR A 65 -7.75 -10.89 -6.76
N ALA A 66 -8.77 -11.60 -6.26
CA ALA A 66 -8.59 -12.75 -5.36
C ALA A 66 -7.68 -13.86 -5.92
N VAL A 67 -7.54 -13.96 -7.25
CA VAL A 67 -6.74 -14.96 -7.96
C VAL A 67 -5.23 -14.79 -7.75
N ASN A 68 -4.74 -13.64 -7.27
CA ASN A 68 -3.31 -13.35 -7.18
C ASN A 68 -2.67 -13.70 -5.82
N THR A 69 -3.42 -14.35 -4.92
CA THR A 69 -2.97 -14.63 -3.54
C THR A 69 -2.01 -15.83 -3.44
N ASP A 70 -1.87 -16.64 -4.50
CA ASP A 70 -1.17 -17.94 -4.46
C ASP A 70 0.31 -17.93 -4.91
N ARG A 71 0.87 -16.77 -5.33
CA ARG A 71 2.22 -16.73 -5.95
C ARG A 71 3.36 -16.18 -5.11
N ARG A 72 3.15 -15.79 -3.85
CA ARG A 72 4.23 -15.23 -2.98
C ARG A 72 4.62 -16.09 -1.78
N SER A 73 4.10 -17.30 -1.63
CA SER A 73 4.53 -18.26 -0.59
C SER A 73 5.62 -19.24 -1.03
N ALA A 74 6.20 -19.05 -2.23
CA ALA A 74 7.30 -19.87 -2.72
C ALA A 74 8.47 -18.97 -3.17
N ARG A 75 9.31 -18.55 -2.23
CA ARG A 75 10.73 -18.22 -2.45
C ARG A 75 11.45 -18.08 -1.12
#